data_AF-A0A7Y1UB31-F1
#
_entry.id   AF-A0A7Y1UB31-F1
#
_cell.length_a   1.000
_cell.length_b   1.000
_cell.length_c   1.000
_cell.angle_alpha   90.00
_cell.angle_beta   90.00
_cell.angle_gamma   90.00
#
_symmetry.space_group_name_H-M   'P 1'
#
loop_
_entity.id
_entity.type
_entity.pdbx_description
1 polymer ?
#
loop_
_entity_poly.entity_id
_entity_poly.type
_entity_poly.pdbx_seq_one_letter_code
_entity_poly.pdbx_strand_id
1 'polypeptide(L)'
;MKGFHFSQFIPTEGATPFENLHKLFMQLLNYTSGDVQEALGWMNEIDRKHNITNNDYGMADFIDDLKKNGYIKEDGNEHFSLTAKSEQTIRKNALNEIFGKLRKTSSGNHKTVYTGNGDDTSTDSKKFEYGDSISNINPTQSIRNAQLNHGLDDFRLTEDDLEIQEQEHKSHHSTVLMIDISHSMILYGEDRITPAKKVAM
;
A
#
# COMPACT_ATOMS: atom_id res chain seq x y z
N MET A 1 24.84 22.80 -1.94
CA MET A 1 23.47 22.33 -2.23
C MET A 1 22.97 23.04 -3.47
N LYS A 2 22.55 22.34 -4.51
CA LYS A 2 21.80 22.97 -5.61
C LYS A 2 20.38 23.21 -5.08
N GLY A 3 20.03 24.46 -4.81
CA GLY A 3 18.71 24.85 -4.31
C GLY A 3 17.60 24.71 -5.35
N PHE A 4 16.36 24.96 -4.94
CA PHE A 4 15.19 24.96 -5.82
C PHE A 4 15.35 26.02 -6.92
N HIS A 5 15.27 25.61 -8.18
CA HIS A 5 15.17 26.52 -9.32
C HIS A 5 13.70 26.69 -9.68
N PHE A 6 13.15 27.85 -9.35
CA PHE A 6 11.83 28.24 -9.83
C PHE A 6 11.95 28.61 -11.30
N SER A 7 11.07 28.07 -12.12
CA SER A 7 10.93 28.40 -13.53
C SER A 7 9.48 28.77 -13.81
N GLN A 8 9.25 29.45 -14.92
CA GLN A 8 7.89 29.74 -15.37
C GLN A 8 7.14 28.42 -15.55
N PHE A 9 5.93 28.35 -15.02
CA PHE A 9 5.07 27.17 -15.18
C PHE A 9 4.75 27.00 -16.67
N ILE A 10 5.15 25.86 -17.23
CA ILE A 10 4.80 25.46 -18.60
C ILE A 10 3.70 24.40 -18.46
N PRO A 11 2.47 24.68 -18.93
CA PRO A 11 1.40 23.69 -18.97
C PRO A 11 1.86 22.43 -19.70
N THR A 12 1.40 21.27 -19.24
CA THR A 12 1.74 20.01 -19.93
C THR A 12 1.03 19.99 -21.29
N GLU A 13 1.78 19.86 -22.39
CA GLU A 13 1.21 19.84 -23.74
C GLU A 13 0.16 18.74 -23.88
N GLY A 14 -1.07 19.12 -24.25
CA GLY A 14 -2.19 18.20 -24.47
C GLY A 14 -3.03 17.84 -23.23
N ALA A 15 -2.71 18.34 -22.04
CA ALA A 15 -3.52 18.10 -20.85
C ALA A 15 -4.86 18.86 -20.90
N THR A 16 -5.95 18.19 -20.54
CA THR A 16 -7.28 18.80 -20.44
C THR A 16 -7.34 19.83 -19.30
N PRO A 17 -8.27 20.80 -19.33
CA PRO A 17 -8.49 21.74 -18.22
C PRO A 17 -8.70 21.00 -16.88
N PHE A 18 -9.50 19.93 -16.89
CA PHE A 18 -9.70 19.06 -15.73
C PHE A 18 -8.39 18.49 -15.20
N GLU A 19 -7.53 17.91 -16.04
CA GLU A 19 -6.28 17.26 -15.60
C GLU A 19 -5.32 18.26 -14.92
N ASN A 20 -5.24 19.48 -15.44
CA ASN A 20 -4.41 20.53 -14.85
C ASN A 20 -4.92 20.93 -13.46
N LEU A 21 -6.23 21.18 -13.33
CA LEU A 21 -6.87 21.53 -12.07
C LEU A 21 -6.83 20.37 -11.07
N HIS A 22 -7.05 19.14 -11.54
CA HIS A 22 -6.99 17.92 -10.74
C HIS A 22 -5.58 17.70 -10.16
N LYS A 23 -4.53 17.96 -10.94
CA LYS A 23 -3.15 17.87 -10.45
C LYS A 23 -2.90 18.88 -9.33
N LEU A 24 -3.38 20.12 -9.48
CA LEU A 24 -3.27 21.15 -8.45
C LEU A 24 -4.08 20.77 -7.21
N PHE A 25 -5.33 20.34 -7.39
CA PHE A 25 -6.22 19.89 -6.32
C PHE A 25 -5.58 18.78 -5.47
N MET A 26 -5.01 17.75 -6.12
CA MET A 26 -4.32 16.66 -5.43
C MET A 26 -3.09 17.13 -4.65
N GLN A 27 -2.41 18.19 -5.09
CA GLN A 27 -1.34 18.82 -4.31
C GLN A 27 -1.90 19.55 -3.10
N LEU A 28 -2.94 20.37 -3.28
CA LEU A 28 -3.56 21.14 -2.20
C LEU A 28 -4.14 20.24 -1.10
N LEU A 29 -4.73 19.10 -1.48
CA LEU A 29 -5.21 18.10 -0.50
C LEU A 29 -4.11 17.58 0.43
N ASN A 30 -2.85 17.53 -0.02
CA ASN A 30 -1.75 17.15 0.88
C ASN A 30 -1.46 18.25 1.91
N TYR A 31 -1.62 19.52 1.53
CA TYR A 31 -1.42 20.66 2.42
C TYR A 31 -2.59 20.83 3.39
N THR A 32 -3.82 20.62 2.93
CA THR A 32 -5.05 20.72 3.75
C THR A 32 -5.36 19.44 4.51
N SER A 33 -4.43 18.47 4.53
CA SER A 33 -4.59 17.19 5.23
C SER A 33 -5.86 16.42 4.85
N GLY A 34 -6.26 16.50 3.59
CA GLY A 34 -7.45 15.83 3.05
C GLY A 34 -8.76 16.61 3.21
N ASP A 35 -8.74 17.82 3.76
CA ASP A 35 -9.90 18.71 3.78
C ASP A 35 -10.19 19.22 2.36
N VAL A 36 -11.31 18.76 1.80
CA VAL A 36 -11.73 19.05 0.43
C VAL A 36 -12.23 20.49 0.31
N GLN A 37 -12.95 20.96 1.32
CA GLN A 37 -13.57 22.28 1.37
C GLN A 37 -12.48 23.35 1.42
N GLU A 38 -11.49 23.16 2.29
CA GLU A 38 -10.33 24.04 2.37
C GLU A 38 -9.54 24.04 1.06
N ALA A 39 -9.30 22.86 0.47
CA ALA A 39 -8.57 22.74 -0.80
C ALA A 39 -9.29 23.45 -1.95
N LEU A 40 -10.60 23.27 -2.09
CA LEU A 40 -11.42 23.98 -3.09
C LEU A 40 -11.47 25.48 -2.81
N GLY A 41 -11.51 25.89 -1.54
CA GLY A 41 -11.39 27.30 -1.14
C GLY A 41 -10.07 27.92 -1.64
N TRP A 42 -8.95 27.22 -1.44
CA TRP A 42 -7.64 27.68 -1.92
C TRP A 42 -7.57 27.69 -3.45
N MET A 43 -8.19 26.72 -4.14
CA MET A 43 -8.28 26.74 -5.60
C MET A 43 -9.00 27.98 -6.12
N ASN A 44 -10.09 28.40 -5.48
CA ASN A 44 -10.81 29.62 -5.85
C ASN A 44 -9.95 30.88 -5.67
N GLU A 45 -9.15 30.96 -4.59
CA GLU A 45 -8.25 32.09 -4.37
C GLU A 45 -7.10 32.12 -5.39
N ILE A 46 -6.55 30.94 -5.74
CA ILE A 46 -5.55 30.82 -6.81
C ILE A 46 -6.15 31.24 -8.14
N ASP A 47 -7.37 30.81 -8.44
CA ASP A 47 -8.06 31.15 -9.67
C ASP A 47 -8.32 32.66 -9.79
N ARG A 48 -8.79 33.30 -8.72
CA ARG A 48 -8.99 34.76 -8.69
C ARG A 48 -7.70 35.54 -9.02
N LYS A 49 -6.54 35.02 -8.59
CA LYS A 49 -5.25 35.71 -8.76
C LYS A 49 -4.55 35.37 -10.07
N HIS A 50 -4.71 34.14 -10.55
CA HIS A 50 -3.92 33.58 -11.65
C HIS A 50 -4.75 33.20 -12.88
N ASN A 51 -6.08 33.28 -12.80
CA ASN A 51 -7.03 32.90 -13.85
C ASN A 51 -6.70 31.52 -14.43
N ILE A 52 -6.71 30.50 -13.56
CA ILE A 52 -6.37 29.12 -13.94
C ILE A 52 -7.55 28.41 -14.63
N THR A 53 -8.76 28.96 -14.49
CA THR A 53 -9.98 28.60 -15.22
C THR A 53 -10.22 29.57 -16.38
N ASN A 54 -11.20 29.26 -17.22
CA ASN A 54 -11.62 30.13 -18.33
C ASN A 54 -13.15 30.12 -18.51
N ASN A 55 -13.65 30.86 -19.49
CA ASN A 55 -15.10 30.94 -19.76
C ASN A 55 -15.73 29.60 -20.19
N ASP A 56 -14.92 28.67 -20.71
CA ASP A 56 -15.40 27.37 -21.20
C ASP A 56 -15.37 26.29 -20.11
N TYR A 57 -14.59 26.49 -19.05
CA TYR A 57 -14.39 25.54 -17.96
C TYR A 57 -14.08 26.25 -16.65
N GLY A 58 -15.08 26.32 -15.76
CA GLY A 58 -14.99 26.98 -14.46
C GLY A 58 -14.80 26.03 -13.28
N MET A 59 -14.76 26.59 -12.07
CA MET A 59 -14.65 25.78 -10.84
C MET A 59 -15.87 24.89 -10.59
N ALA A 60 -17.06 25.33 -10.99
CA ALA A 60 -18.27 24.53 -10.86
C ALA A 60 -18.19 23.26 -11.73
N ASP A 61 -17.77 23.40 -12.99
CA ASP A 61 -17.55 22.26 -13.91
C ASP A 61 -16.49 21.30 -13.34
N PHE A 62 -15.43 21.85 -12.76
CA PHE A 62 -14.39 21.06 -12.09
C PHE A 62 -14.92 20.24 -10.92
N ILE A 63 -15.73 20.83 -10.04
CA ILE A 63 -16.33 20.13 -8.90
C ILE A 63 -17.27 19.01 -9.38
N ASP A 64 -18.07 19.28 -10.41
CA ASP A 64 -18.97 18.28 -10.99
C ASP A 64 -18.19 17.13 -11.64
N ASP A 65 -17.09 17.43 -12.34
CA ASP A 65 -16.20 16.42 -12.89
C ASP A 65 -15.50 15.61 -11.79
N LEU A 66 -15.09 16.22 -10.67
CA LEU A 66 -14.54 15.49 -9.52
C LEU A 66 -15.56 14.49 -8.96
N LYS A 67 -16.84 14.86 -8.85
CA LYS A 67 -17.92 13.98 -8.41
C LYS A 67 -18.16 12.86 -9.43
N LYS A 68 -18.30 13.21 -10.70
CA LYS A 68 -18.58 12.28 -11.81
C LYS A 68 -17.47 11.25 -11.99
N ASN A 69 -16.21 11.67 -11.84
CA ASN A 69 -15.06 10.78 -11.89
C ASN A 69 -14.82 10.03 -10.56
N GLY A 70 -15.64 10.25 -9.54
CA GLY A 70 -15.59 9.55 -8.26
C GLY A 70 -14.39 9.88 -7.39
N TYR A 71 -13.85 11.10 -7.49
CA TYR A 71 -12.77 11.60 -6.61
C TYR A 71 -13.31 12.18 -5.31
N ILE A 72 -14.46 12.83 -5.35
CA ILE A 72 -15.14 13.35 -4.17
C ILE A 72 -16.57 12.82 -4.13
N LYS A 73 -17.12 12.72 -2.93
CA LYS A 73 -18.54 12.45 -2.70
C LYS A 73 -19.14 13.58 -1.88
N GLU A 74 -20.43 13.81 -2.04
CA GLU A 74 -21.18 14.77 -1.24
C GLU A 74 -21.90 14.01 -0.14
N ASP A 75 -21.55 14.30 1.10
CA ASP A 75 -22.28 13.85 2.27
C ASP A 75 -23.50 14.77 2.45
N GLY A 76 -24.62 14.23 2.96
CA GLY A 76 -25.95 14.85 2.92
C GLY A 76 -26.13 16.24 3.58
N ASN A 77 -25.06 16.88 4.05
CA ASN A 77 -25.01 18.24 4.59
C ASN A 77 -24.13 19.18 3.72
N GLU A 78 -24.11 19.00 2.39
CA GLU A 78 -23.30 19.81 1.45
C GLU A 78 -21.78 19.75 1.73
N HIS A 79 -21.33 18.76 2.49
CA HIS A 79 -19.92 18.55 2.79
C HIS A 79 -19.34 17.56 1.78
N PHE A 80 -18.26 17.95 1.11
CA PHE A 80 -17.49 17.03 0.30
C PHE A 80 -16.55 16.21 1.17
N SER A 81 -16.42 14.94 0.84
CA SER A 81 -15.42 14.06 1.42
C SER A 81 -14.69 13.28 0.33
N LEU A 82 -13.45 12.90 0.64
CA LEU A 82 -12.63 12.12 -0.29
C LEU A 82 -13.18 10.71 -0.44
N THR A 83 -13.07 10.18 -1.64
CA THR A 83 -13.29 8.76 -1.91
C THR A 83 -11.99 7.98 -1.73
N ALA A 84 -12.11 6.65 -1.56
CA ALA A 84 -10.95 5.75 -1.55
C ALA A 84 -10.10 5.87 -2.83
N LYS A 85 -10.71 6.23 -3.96
CA LYS A 85 -10.01 6.49 -5.22
C LYS A 85 -9.05 7.68 -5.10
N SER A 86 -9.49 8.77 -4.48
CA SER A 86 -8.64 9.93 -4.23
C SER A 86 -7.51 9.62 -3.29
N GLU A 87 -7.79 8.94 -2.17
CA GLU A 87 -6.75 8.53 -1.23
C GLU A 87 -5.68 7.67 -1.91
N GLN A 88 -6.09 6.66 -2.69
CA GLN A 88 -5.16 5.81 -3.44
C GLN A 88 -4.35 6.62 -4.46
N THR A 89 -4.98 7.59 -5.13
CA THR A 89 -4.33 8.46 -6.11
C THR A 89 -3.26 9.34 -5.45
N ILE A 90 -3.58 9.93 -4.29
CA ILE A 90 -2.64 10.74 -3.50
C ILE A 90 -1.42 9.91 -3.11
N ARG A 91 -1.63 8.71 -2.55
CA ARG A 91 -0.54 7.80 -2.16
C ARG A 91 0.33 7.40 -3.35
N LYS A 92 -0.28 7.04 -4.47
CA LYS A 92 0.45 6.69 -5.71
C LYS A 92 1.27 7.86 -6.23
N ASN A 93 0.73 9.08 -6.17
CA ASN A 93 1.45 10.29 -6.57
C ASN A 93 2.63 10.56 -5.65
N ALA A 94 2.46 10.44 -4.34
CA ALA A 94 3.55 10.58 -3.36
C ALA A 94 4.65 9.53 -3.60
N LEU A 95 4.27 8.27 -3.82
CA LEU A 95 5.20 7.20 -4.15
C LEU A 95 5.98 7.50 -5.44
N ASN A 96 5.30 7.95 -6.49
CA ASN A 96 5.96 8.32 -7.75
C ASN A 96 6.88 9.54 -7.59
N GLU A 97 6.53 10.50 -6.74
CA GLU A 97 7.35 11.68 -6.47
C GLU A 97 8.64 11.29 -5.73
N ILE A 98 8.53 10.41 -4.73
CA ILE A 98 9.66 9.93 -3.91
C ILE A 98 10.53 8.94 -4.68
N PHE A 99 9.90 7.93 -5.30
CA PHE A 99 10.57 6.77 -5.89
C PHE A 99 10.68 6.82 -7.41
N GLY A 100 9.94 7.68 -8.11
CA GLY A 100 9.99 7.77 -9.58
C GLY A 100 11.35 8.23 -10.12
N LYS A 101 12.18 8.85 -9.27
CA LYS A 101 13.57 9.22 -9.59
C LYS A 101 14.60 8.20 -9.12
N LEU A 102 14.21 7.21 -8.34
CA LEU A 102 15.12 6.17 -7.87
C LEU A 102 15.38 5.17 -8.99
N ARG A 103 16.65 5.04 -9.39
CA ARG A 103 17.07 4.02 -10.36
C ARG A 103 16.87 2.64 -9.73
N LYS A 104 16.22 1.71 -10.43
CA LYS A 104 16.12 0.30 -10.01
C LYS A 104 17.51 -0.23 -9.67
N THR A 105 17.77 -0.48 -8.40
CA THR A 105 18.83 -1.38 -7.95
C THR A 105 18.31 -2.81 -7.96
N SER A 106 19.23 -3.78 -8.07
CA SER A 106 18.91 -5.21 -8.14
C SER A 106 18.05 -5.63 -6.95
N SER A 107 16.93 -6.33 -7.21
CA SER A 107 16.08 -6.92 -6.19
C SER A 107 16.87 -7.91 -5.33
N GLY A 108 16.77 -7.79 -4.00
CA GLY A 108 17.26 -8.81 -3.07
C GLY A 108 16.30 -10.00 -3.06
N ASN A 109 16.79 -11.18 -3.45
CA ASN A 109 16.04 -12.43 -3.37
C ASN A 109 16.15 -12.99 -1.95
N HIS A 110 15.15 -12.77 -1.10
CA HIS A 110 15.04 -13.48 0.18
C HIS A 110 14.09 -14.67 0.01
N LYS A 111 14.60 -15.76 -0.58
CA LYS A 111 13.97 -17.07 -0.43
C LYS A 111 14.43 -17.66 0.90
N THR A 112 13.50 -18.03 1.75
CA THR A 112 13.75 -18.84 2.95
C THR A 112 13.59 -20.31 2.58
N VAL A 113 14.51 -21.15 3.06
CA VAL A 113 14.52 -22.61 2.86
C VAL A 113 13.93 -23.36 4.06
N TYR A 114 13.35 -22.66 5.02
CA TYR A 114 12.86 -23.24 6.28
C TYR A 114 11.41 -23.73 6.13
N THR A 115 11.19 -25.03 6.31
CA THR A 115 9.88 -25.63 6.64
C THR A 115 9.59 -25.38 8.14
N GLY A 116 8.32 -25.26 8.53
CA GLY A 116 8.00 -24.91 9.93
C GLY A 116 6.51 -24.77 10.24
N ASN A 117 6.20 -24.44 11.49
CA ASN A 117 4.83 -24.36 12.03
C ASN A 117 3.99 -23.32 11.28
N GLY A 118 3.11 -23.79 10.40
CA GLY A 118 2.11 -22.99 9.71
C GLY A 118 0.87 -23.82 9.44
N ASP A 119 -0.22 -23.17 9.02
CA ASP A 119 -1.52 -23.84 8.90
C ASP A 119 -1.66 -24.66 7.60
N ASP A 120 -0.81 -24.37 6.60
CA ASP A 120 -0.85 -25.01 5.29
C ASP A 120 0.07 -26.23 5.25
N THR A 121 -0.48 -27.38 4.84
CA THR A 121 0.25 -28.64 4.69
C THR A 121 1.10 -28.62 3.42
N SER A 122 2.38 -28.93 3.57
CA SER A 122 3.30 -29.15 2.46
C SER A 122 3.03 -30.52 1.82
N THR A 123 3.40 -30.69 0.55
CA THR A 123 3.45 -32.02 -0.09
C THR A 123 4.60 -32.87 0.42
N ASP A 124 5.58 -32.25 1.07
CA ASP A 124 6.75 -32.93 1.61
C ASP A 124 6.43 -33.64 2.93
N SER A 125 7.08 -34.76 3.15
CA SER A 125 6.93 -35.58 4.34
C SER A 125 8.28 -36.06 4.85
N LYS A 126 8.38 -36.19 6.17
CA LYS A 126 9.58 -36.66 6.88
C LYS A 126 9.21 -37.77 7.84
N LYS A 127 10.21 -38.56 8.25
CA LYS A 127 10.02 -39.56 9.31
C LYS A 127 9.66 -38.87 10.62
N PHE A 128 8.81 -39.51 11.41
CA PHE A 128 8.49 -39.04 12.74
C PHE A 128 9.76 -38.97 13.61
N GLU A 129 9.93 -37.84 14.30
CA GLU A 129 10.93 -37.64 15.32
C GLU A 129 10.27 -37.16 16.60
N TYR A 130 10.86 -37.52 17.75
CA TYR A 130 10.36 -37.08 19.05
C TYR A 130 10.24 -35.55 19.13
N GLY A 131 9.01 -35.06 19.33
CA GLY A 131 8.68 -33.63 19.35
C GLY A 131 7.79 -33.18 18.19
N ASP A 132 7.62 -34.01 17.15
CA ASP A 132 6.68 -33.75 16.06
C ASP A 132 5.22 -33.83 16.55
N SER A 133 4.36 -32.99 15.96
CA SER A 133 2.93 -32.99 16.29
C SER A 133 2.25 -34.23 15.72
N ILE A 134 1.57 -34.99 16.58
CA ILE A 134 0.76 -36.16 16.20
C ILE A 134 -0.36 -35.78 15.21
N SER A 135 -0.84 -34.53 15.26
CA SER A 135 -1.86 -34.04 14.32
C SER A 135 -1.39 -34.06 12.85
N ASN A 136 -0.08 -34.07 12.63
CA ASN A 136 0.52 -33.97 11.30
C ASN A 136 0.96 -35.33 10.77
N ILE A 137 0.62 -36.43 11.45
CA ILE A 137 0.89 -37.79 10.94
C ILE A 137 0.15 -37.96 9.61
N ASN A 138 0.89 -38.41 8.60
CA ASN A 138 0.33 -38.87 7.34
C ASN A 138 -0.06 -40.36 7.51
N PRO A 139 -1.36 -40.68 7.72
CA PRO A 139 -1.77 -42.04 8.00
C PRO A 139 -1.54 -42.95 6.78
N THR A 140 -1.66 -42.41 5.58
CA THR A 140 -1.51 -43.17 4.33
C THR A 140 -0.09 -43.70 4.17
N GLN A 141 0.91 -42.82 4.30
CA GLN A 141 2.29 -43.26 4.21
C GLN A 141 2.70 -44.10 5.41
N SER A 142 2.21 -43.77 6.61
CA SER A 142 2.53 -44.54 7.82
C SER A 142 2.02 -45.99 7.74
N ILE A 143 0.78 -46.21 7.27
CA ILE A 143 0.22 -47.54 7.07
C ILE A 143 0.96 -48.28 5.96
N ARG A 144 1.33 -47.59 4.87
CA ARG A 144 2.12 -48.18 3.79
C ARG A 144 3.48 -48.66 4.30
N ASN A 145 4.17 -47.84 5.11
CA ASN A 145 5.46 -48.19 5.71
C ASN A 145 5.32 -49.40 6.65
N ALA A 146 4.28 -49.40 7.50
CA ALA A 146 3.97 -50.53 8.38
C ALA A 146 3.76 -51.85 7.62
N GLN A 147 3.01 -51.82 6.52
CA GLN A 147 2.80 -53.00 5.67
C GLN A 147 4.10 -53.47 4.99
N LEU A 148 4.94 -52.54 4.56
CA LEU A 148 6.24 -52.86 3.95
C LEU A 148 7.20 -53.49 4.97
N ASN A 149 7.20 -52.99 6.22
CA ASN A 149 8.13 -53.42 7.26
C ASN A 149 7.67 -54.67 8.02
N HIS A 150 6.36 -54.89 8.17
CA HIS A 150 5.78 -55.93 9.02
C HIS A 150 4.95 -56.98 8.28
N GLY A 151 4.65 -56.76 6.99
CA GLY A 151 3.88 -57.70 6.16
C GLY A 151 2.36 -57.50 6.26
N LEU A 152 1.61 -58.40 5.62
CA LEU A 152 0.14 -58.28 5.46
C LEU A 152 -0.68 -59.14 6.42
N ASP A 153 -0.07 -60.16 7.03
CA ASP A 153 -0.80 -61.19 7.79
C ASP A 153 -1.19 -60.72 9.20
N ASP A 154 -0.35 -59.90 9.85
CA ASP A 154 -0.61 -59.30 11.16
C ASP A 154 -0.25 -57.81 11.14
N PHE A 155 -1.24 -56.93 11.33
CA PHE A 155 -1.01 -55.50 11.25
C PHE A 155 -0.29 -55.00 12.51
N ARG A 156 0.97 -54.61 12.33
CA ARG A 156 1.79 -53.99 13.37
C ARG A 156 2.21 -52.60 12.90
N LEU A 157 2.04 -51.59 13.75
CA LEU A 157 2.49 -50.23 13.51
C LEU A 157 3.45 -49.83 14.63
N THR A 158 4.64 -49.38 14.26
CA THR A 158 5.69 -48.92 15.17
C THR A 158 6.02 -47.45 14.92
N GLU A 159 6.75 -46.83 15.84
CA GLU A 159 7.21 -45.43 15.70
C GLU A 159 8.03 -45.21 14.42
N ASP A 160 8.83 -46.21 14.03
CA ASP A 160 9.67 -46.17 12.83
C ASP A 160 8.88 -46.15 11.51
N ASP A 161 7.60 -46.52 11.56
CA ASP A 161 6.70 -46.49 10.41
C ASP A 161 6.01 -45.13 10.25
N LEU A 162 5.98 -44.31 11.31
CA LEU A 162 5.25 -43.05 11.32
C LEU A 162 5.93 -42.02 10.43
N GLU A 163 5.12 -41.37 9.60
CA GLU A 163 5.55 -40.29 8.72
C GLU A 163 4.74 -39.03 9.02
N ILE A 164 5.43 -37.89 9.08
CA ILE A 164 4.88 -36.57 9.37
C ILE A 164 4.85 -35.77 8.09
N GLN A 165 3.70 -35.17 7.80
CA GLN A 165 3.56 -34.20 6.73
C GLN A 165 4.08 -32.84 7.22
N GLU A 166 5.02 -32.25 6.48
CA GLU A 166 5.57 -30.95 6.87
C GLU A 166 4.55 -29.83 6.64
N GLN A 167 4.75 -28.70 7.32
CA GLN A 167 3.94 -27.49 7.16
C GLN A 167 4.79 -26.37 6.57
N GLU A 168 4.15 -25.49 5.80
CA GLU A 168 4.82 -24.30 5.27
C GLU A 168 4.93 -23.22 6.35
N HIS A 169 6.14 -22.69 6.54
CA HIS A 169 6.35 -21.58 7.45
C HIS A 169 5.85 -20.26 6.85
N LYS A 170 4.85 -19.63 7.48
CA LYS A 170 4.32 -18.33 7.07
C LYS A 170 4.63 -17.26 8.10
N SER A 171 5.55 -16.35 7.77
CA SER A 171 5.83 -15.18 8.60
C SER A 171 4.87 -14.02 8.26
N HIS A 172 4.27 -13.41 9.29
CA HIS A 172 3.50 -12.16 9.15
C HIS A 172 4.29 -11.00 9.78
N HIS A 173 4.30 -9.83 9.14
CA HIS A 173 4.89 -8.61 9.69
C HIS A 173 3.90 -7.45 9.62
N SER A 174 3.81 -6.68 10.71
CA SER A 174 3.05 -5.44 10.80
C SER A 174 4.02 -4.28 10.98
N THR A 175 4.03 -3.33 10.04
CA THR A 175 4.84 -2.11 10.14
C THR A 175 3.97 -0.99 10.71
N VAL A 176 4.43 -0.34 11.79
CA VAL A 176 3.81 0.87 12.34
C VAL A 176 4.77 2.03 12.13
N LEU A 177 4.29 3.10 11.52
CA LEU A 177 5.05 4.33 11.32
C LEU A 177 4.44 5.45 12.17
N MET A 178 5.25 6.02 13.06
CA MET A 178 4.88 7.16 13.90
C MET A 178 5.68 8.39 13.46
N ILE A 179 4.98 9.51 13.24
CA ILE A 179 5.60 10.80 12.90
C ILE A 179 5.46 11.71 14.12
N ASP A 180 6.58 12.06 14.76
CA ASP A 180 6.59 13.06 15.83
C ASP A 180 6.57 14.48 15.24
N ILE A 181 5.81 15.38 15.84
CA ILE A 181 5.68 16.78 15.41
C ILE A 181 6.37 17.67 16.44
N SER A 182 7.58 18.11 16.10
CA SER A 182 8.33 19.07 16.94
C SER A 182 8.07 20.52 16.53
N HIS A 183 8.33 21.45 17.45
CA HIS A 183 8.21 22.90 17.24
C HIS A 183 8.98 23.41 16.00
N SER A 184 10.12 22.78 15.69
CA SER A 184 10.96 23.12 14.54
C SER A 184 10.32 22.80 13.17
N MET A 185 9.28 21.96 13.13
CA MET A 185 8.61 21.58 11.89
C MET A 185 7.61 22.63 11.40
N ILE A 186 7.21 23.57 12.27
CA ILE A 186 6.20 24.60 11.99
C ILE A 186 6.83 26.00 11.93
N LEU A 187 7.83 26.29 12.77
CA LEU A 187 8.23 27.69 13.03
C LEU A 187 9.12 28.37 11.99
N TYR A 188 9.82 27.63 11.12
CA TYR A 188 10.81 28.24 10.23
C TYR A 188 10.24 28.72 8.88
N GLY A 189 8.91 28.81 8.77
CA GLY A 189 8.22 29.24 7.53
C GLY A 189 8.35 28.27 6.36
N GLU A 190 9.13 27.19 6.54
CA GLU A 190 9.28 26.09 5.61
C GLU A 190 8.37 24.94 6.04
N ASP A 191 7.50 24.48 5.13
CA ASP A 191 6.62 23.34 5.39
C ASP A 191 7.40 22.02 5.36
N ARG A 192 7.76 21.55 6.56
CA ARG A 192 8.46 20.27 6.76
C ARG A 192 7.50 19.12 7.11
N ILE A 193 6.22 19.42 7.36
CA ILE A 193 5.21 18.43 7.73
C ILE A 193 4.68 17.72 6.48
N THR A 194 4.37 18.45 5.41
CA THR A 194 3.84 17.85 4.18
C THR A 194 4.82 16.85 3.55
N PRO A 195 6.13 17.13 3.45
CA PRO A 195 7.11 16.14 3.00
C PRO A 195 7.16 14.89 3.90
N ALA A 196 7.09 15.05 5.22
CA ALA A 196 7.11 13.93 6.16
C ALA A 196 5.86 13.04 6.00
N LYS A 197 4.68 13.64 5.85
CA LYS A 197 3.42 12.92 5.57
C LYS A 197 3.50 12.15 4.26
N LYS A 198 4.03 12.76 3.18
CA LYS A 198 4.20 12.08 1.89
C LYS A 198 5.09 10.84 1.98
N VAL A 199 6.14 10.87 2.81
CA VAL A 199 7.03 9.72 3.03
C VAL A 199 6.34 8.60 3.82
N ALA A 200 5.37 8.95 4.65
CA ALA A 200 4.67 8.01 5.52
C ALA A 200 3.44 7.32 4.92
N MET A 201 2.97 7.82 3.77
CA MET A 201 1.78 7.35 3.05
C MET A 201 2.04 6.11 2.19
#